data_AF-A0AAT9LQI3-F1
#
_entry.id   AF-A0AAT9LQI3-F1
#
_cell.length_a   1.000
_cell.length_b   1.000
_cell.length_c   1.000
_cell.angle_alpha   90.00
_cell.angle_beta   90.00
_cell.angle_gamma   90.00
#
_symmetry.space_group_name_H-M   'P 1'
#
loop_
_entity.id
_entity.type
_entity.pdbx_description
1 polymer ?
#
loop_
_entity_poly.entity_id
_entity_poly.type
_entity_poly.pdbx_seq_one_letter_code
_entity_poly.pdbx_strand_id
1 'polypeptide(L)'
;MTSPALVWHGPEDGLTVLVLDLGGLADHGALPATWRPLAEHLRIGWNRYAGLDGIDAMLTGLGPVHLVSSGRATEAVLRLAIRHADQVRSVVVVDPTPTAEAVRRDLADEGVLLRTFVSDETVRVDPAPLGHPDVVGRIVETLLAVEPEHGEIADDWQRVREQVADAMRRSRGAV
;
A
#
# COMPACT_ATOMS: atom_id res chain seq x y z
N MET A 1 -27.69 1.76 -4.34
CA MET A 1 -26.89 1.46 -3.13
C MET A 1 -25.57 2.20 -3.26
N THR A 2 -25.31 3.16 -2.38
CA THR A 2 -24.10 3.99 -2.37
C THR A 2 -22.89 3.11 -2.02
N SER A 3 -21.90 3.06 -2.91
CA SER A 3 -20.68 2.27 -2.73
C SER A 3 -19.95 2.73 -1.46
N PRO A 4 -19.44 1.82 -0.59
CA PRO A 4 -18.61 2.26 0.52
C PRO A 4 -17.34 2.91 -0.05
N ALA A 5 -17.20 4.19 0.30
CA ALA A 5 -16.19 5.10 -0.20
C ALA A 5 -14.79 4.70 0.23
N LEU A 6 -13.81 5.13 -0.55
CA LEU A 6 -12.44 5.26 -0.08
C LEU A 6 -12.45 5.98 1.28
N VAL A 7 -11.81 5.38 2.29
CA VAL A 7 -11.69 5.98 3.62
C VAL A 7 -10.34 6.63 3.75
N TRP A 8 -10.32 7.92 4.05
CA TRP A 8 -9.09 8.69 4.24
C TRP A 8 -8.68 8.73 5.71
N HIS A 9 -7.38 8.62 5.95
CA HIS A 9 -6.73 8.76 7.25
C HIS A 9 -5.51 9.67 7.12
N GLY A 10 -5.20 10.39 8.20
CA GLY A 10 -4.04 11.27 8.29
C GLY A 10 -4.27 12.69 7.75
N PRO A 11 -3.22 13.51 7.73
CA PRO A 11 -3.30 14.92 7.36
C PRO A 11 -3.57 15.10 5.86
N GLU A 12 -4.29 16.17 5.47
CA GLU A 12 -4.64 16.41 4.05
C GLU A 12 -3.43 16.75 3.18
N ASP A 13 -2.38 17.31 3.77
CA ASP A 13 -1.10 17.69 3.17
C ASP A 13 -0.01 16.63 3.31
N GLY A 14 -0.31 15.50 3.94
CA GLY A 14 0.63 14.38 4.07
C GLY A 14 0.91 13.67 2.73
N LEU A 15 2.02 12.95 2.69
CA LEU A 15 2.38 12.11 1.53
C LEU A 15 1.26 11.11 1.24
N THR A 16 0.75 11.11 0.01
CA THR A 16 -0.47 10.37 -0.33
C THR A 16 -0.18 8.93 -0.72
N VAL A 17 -0.81 7.99 -0.01
CA VAL A 17 -0.71 6.54 -0.27
C VAL A 17 -2.11 5.97 -0.44
N LEU A 18 -2.40 5.41 -1.62
CA LEU A 18 -3.65 4.71 -1.90
C LEU A 18 -3.45 3.21 -1.79
N VAL A 19 -4.10 2.59 -0.80
CA VAL A 19 -4.07 1.16 -0.56
C VAL A 19 -5.33 0.52 -1.13
N LEU A 20 -5.17 -0.26 -2.19
CA LEU A 20 -6.24 -0.84 -3.00
C LEU A 20 -6.37 -2.34 -2.69
N ASP A 21 -7.04 -2.66 -1.58
CA ASP A 21 -7.34 -4.02 -1.13
C ASP A 21 -8.64 -4.56 -1.75
N LEU A 22 -8.72 -4.62 -3.07
CA LEU A 22 -9.94 -5.10 -3.76
C LEU A 22 -10.19 -6.61 -3.58
N GLY A 23 -9.22 -7.33 -3.03
CA GLY A 23 -9.36 -8.74 -2.63
C GLY A 23 -10.02 -8.92 -1.27
N GLY A 24 -10.10 -7.85 -0.46
CA GLY A 24 -10.77 -7.86 0.84
C GLY A 24 -10.12 -8.78 1.88
N LEU A 25 -8.81 -9.01 1.79
CA LEU A 25 -8.10 -9.97 2.64
C LEU A 25 -7.81 -9.45 4.05
N ALA A 26 -7.98 -8.15 4.30
CA ALA A 26 -7.93 -7.60 5.64
C ALA A 26 -9.29 -7.74 6.34
N ASP A 27 -9.33 -8.29 7.55
CA ASP A 27 -10.54 -8.23 8.38
C ASP A 27 -10.75 -6.80 8.91
N HIS A 28 -12.01 -6.34 9.00
CA HIS A 28 -12.48 -5.07 9.60
C HIS A 28 -12.22 -3.81 8.75
N GLY A 29 -13.28 -3.13 8.29
CA GLY A 29 -13.24 -1.93 7.43
C GLY A 29 -12.55 -0.66 7.99
N ALA A 30 -11.79 -0.77 9.07
CA ALA A 30 -10.95 0.28 9.61
C ALA A 30 -9.49 0.09 9.16
N LEU A 31 -8.72 1.18 9.18
CA LEU A 31 -7.28 1.13 8.94
C LEU A 31 -6.60 0.12 9.90
N PRO A 32 -5.83 -0.87 9.39
CA PRO A 32 -5.16 -1.85 10.24
C PRO A 32 -4.20 -1.20 11.22
N ALA A 33 -4.01 -1.81 12.40
CA ALA A 33 -3.21 -1.22 13.48
C ALA A 33 -1.77 -0.87 13.07
N THR A 34 -1.19 -1.65 12.16
CA THR A 34 0.16 -1.44 11.59
C THR A 34 0.30 -0.16 10.79
N TRP A 35 -0.79 0.37 10.24
CA TRP A 35 -0.81 1.62 9.48
C TRP A 35 -1.11 2.85 10.32
N ARG A 36 -1.70 2.68 11.51
CA ARG A 36 -2.20 3.82 12.30
C ARG A 36 -1.11 4.81 12.72
N PRO A 37 0.07 4.38 13.19
CA PRO A 37 1.14 5.34 13.49
C PRO A 37 1.63 6.06 12.24
N LEU A 38 1.75 5.36 11.10
CA LEU A 38 2.15 5.99 9.83
C LEU A 38 1.16 7.05 9.35
N ALA A 39 -0.12 6.95 9.72
CA ALA A 39 -1.14 7.94 9.40
C ALA A 39 -0.93 9.29 10.12
N GLU A 40 0.02 9.40 11.05
CA GLU A 40 0.43 10.69 11.64
C GLU A 40 1.13 11.59 10.61
N HIS A 41 1.79 10.99 9.62
CA HIS A 41 2.54 11.70 8.57
C HIS A 41 2.07 11.39 7.14
N LEU A 42 1.40 10.25 6.94
CA LEU A 42 0.87 9.84 5.64
C LEU A 42 -0.62 10.20 5.50
N ARG A 43 -0.99 10.64 4.30
CA ARG A 43 -2.39 10.68 3.86
C ARG A 43 -2.77 9.35 3.23
N ILE A 44 -3.42 8.48 3.99
CA ILE A 44 -3.72 7.11 3.54
C ILE A 44 -5.17 7.03 3.06
N GLY A 45 -5.36 6.72 1.78
CA GLY A 45 -6.65 6.33 1.23
C GLY A 45 -6.77 4.81 1.23
N TRP A 46 -7.67 4.26 2.05
CA TRP A 46 -7.90 2.83 2.13
C TRP A 46 -9.15 2.42 1.35
N ASN A 47 -9.00 1.62 0.30
CA ASN A 47 -10.09 1.13 -0.53
C ASN A 47 -10.21 -0.39 -0.47
N ARG A 48 -11.41 -0.90 -0.15
CA ARG A 48 -11.72 -2.33 -0.14
C ARG A 48 -12.76 -2.77 -1.17
N TYR A 49 -13.61 -1.85 -1.61
CA TYR A 49 -14.89 -2.21 -2.23
C TYR A 49 -15.32 -1.30 -3.38
N ALA A 50 -14.57 -0.23 -3.71
CA ALA A 50 -14.94 0.61 -4.84
C ALA A 50 -14.38 0.03 -6.15
N GLY A 51 -15.19 0.05 -7.20
CA GLY A 51 -14.70 -0.10 -8.57
C GLY A 51 -13.68 0.99 -8.90
N LEU A 52 -12.80 0.71 -9.86
CA LEU A 52 -11.67 1.59 -10.19
C LEU A 52 -12.10 2.92 -10.81
N ASP A 53 -13.29 2.99 -11.40
CA ASP A 53 -13.80 4.21 -12.03
C ASP A 53 -13.88 5.38 -11.04
N GLY A 54 -14.21 5.10 -9.77
CA GLY A 54 -14.22 6.11 -8.72
C GLY A 54 -12.81 6.54 -8.29
N ILE A 55 -11.82 5.67 -8.42
CA ILE A 55 -10.42 5.98 -8.09
C ILE A 55 -9.79 6.81 -9.23
N ASP A 56 -10.09 6.46 -10.48
CA ASP A 56 -9.58 7.16 -11.68
C ASP A 56 -9.96 8.64 -11.68
N ALA A 57 -11.25 8.94 -11.44
CA ALA A 57 -11.73 10.30 -11.29
C ALA A 57 -11.14 11.03 -10.08
N MET A 58 -10.79 10.30 -9.01
CA MET A 58 -10.25 10.88 -7.80
C MET A 58 -8.76 11.20 -7.90
N LEU A 59 -7.97 10.39 -8.62
CA LEU A 59 -6.58 10.73 -8.91
C LEU A 59 -6.49 12.10 -9.57
N THR A 60 -7.46 12.41 -10.43
CA THR A 60 -7.62 13.74 -11.02
C THR A 60 -7.90 14.79 -9.92
N GLY A 61 -6.86 15.49 -9.48
CA GLY A 61 -6.93 16.52 -8.44
C GLY A 61 -6.19 16.16 -7.15
N LEU A 62 -5.66 14.94 -7.03
CA LEU A 62 -4.64 14.64 -6.04
C LEU A 62 -3.28 15.17 -6.52
N GLY A 63 -2.40 15.43 -5.57
CA GLY A 63 -0.98 15.63 -5.84
C GLY A 63 -0.27 14.30 -6.15
N PRO A 64 1.08 14.27 -6.05
CA PRO A 64 1.85 13.03 -6.18
C PRO A 64 1.31 11.90 -5.28
N VAL A 65 1.25 10.67 -5.81
CA VAL A 65 0.64 9.54 -5.12
C VAL A 65 1.45 8.25 -5.25
N HIS A 66 1.39 7.43 -4.20
CA HIS A 66 1.89 6.06 -4.21
C HIS A 66 0.73 5.06 -4.19
N LEU A 67 0.78 4.06 -5.06
CA LEU A 67 -0.26 3.03 -5.17
C LEU A 67 0.22 1.73 -4.53
N VAL A 68 -0.66 1.06 -3.78
CA VAL A 68 -0.41 -0.25 -3.19
C VAL A 68 -1.53 -1.20 -3.58
N SER A 69 -1.18 -2.39 -4.05
CA SER A 69 -2.13 -3.43 -4.48
C SER A 69 -1.65 -4.82 -4.10
N SER A 70 -2.57 -5.79 -4.08
CA SER A 70 -2.23 -7.22 -3.99
C SER A 70 -3.01 -8.07 -4.99
N GLY A 71 -2.43 -9.19 -5.41
CA GLY A 71 -3.11 -10.27 -6.12
C GLY A 71 -3.93 -9.80 -7.33
N ARG A 72 -5.24 -10.12 -7.34
CA ARG A 72 -6.15 -9.90 -8.49
C ARG A 72 -6.39 -8.43 -8.85
N ALA A 73 -6.13 -7.50 -7.94
CA ALA A 73 -6.30 -6.06 -8.19
C ALA A 73 -5.15 -5.49 -9.06
N THR A 74 -4.00 -6.18 -9.07
CA THR A 74 -2.73 -5.71 -9.63
C THR A 74 -2.83 -5.18 -11.05
N GLU A 75 -3.40 -5.96 -11.97
CA GLU A 75 -3.46 -5.58 -13.38
C GLU A 75 -4.17 -4.24 -13.58
N ALA A 76 -5.26 -4.04 -12.85
CA ALA A 76 -6.09 -2.87 -13.03
C ALA A 76 -5.48 -1.63 -12.37
N VAL A 77 -4.75 -1.81 -11.26
CA VAL A 77 -3.91 -0.76 -10.63
C VAL A 77 -2.72 -0.38 -11.52
N LEU A 78 -2.10 -1.33 -12.21
CA LEU A 78 -1.02 -1.04 -13.15
C LEU A 78 -1.51 -0.23 -14.35
N ARG A 79 -2.68 -0.56 -14.90
CA ARG A 79 -3.31 0.27 -15.96
C ARG A 79 -3.63 1.67 -15.46
N LEU A 80 -4.05 1.82 -14.21
CA LEU A 80 -4.28 3.12 -13.59
C LEU A 80 -2.97 3.90 -13.47
N ALA A 81 -1.90 3.26 -13.01
CA ALA A 81 -0.58 3.87 -12.90
C ALA A 81 -0.05 4.39 -14.24
N ILE A 82 -0.22 3.62 -15.32
CA ILE A 82 0.19 4.05 -16.66
C ILE A 82 -0.62 5.27 -17.13
N ARG A 83 -1.92 5.32 -16.86
CA ARG A 83 -2.77 6.45 -17.27
C ARG A 83 -2.46 7.76 -16.54
N HIS A 84 -1.98 7.66 -15.30
CA HIS A 84 -1.69 8.81 -14.42
C HIS A 84 -0.21 8.86 -14.05
N ALA A 85 0.67 8.50 -14.97
CA ALA A 85 2.11 8.39 -14.70
C ALA A 85 2.76 9.72 -14.31
N ASP A 86 2.14 10.84 -14.67
CA ASP A 86 2.53 12.19 -14.23
C ASP A 86 2.30 12.45 -12.73
N GLN A 87 1.37 11.71 -12.11
CA GLN A 87 1.01 11.82 -10.70
C GLN A 87 1.56 10.66 -9.85
N VAL A 88 1.62 9.46 -10.42
CA VAL A 88 2.01 8.26 -9.67
C VAL A 88 3.53 8.19 -9.54
N ARG A 89 4.04 8.18 -8.30
CA ARG A 89 5.48 8.12 -8.01
C ARG A 89 5.99 6.70 -7.85
N SER A 90 5.19 5.84 -7.26
CA SER A 90 5.51 4.42 -7.15
C SER A 90 4.27 3.54 -7.11
N VAL A 91 4.46 2.28 -7.49
CA VAL A 91 3.48 1.22 -7.32
C VAL A 91 4.15 0.08 -6.53
N VAL A 92 3.52 -0.37 -5.45
CA VAL A 92 3.91 -1.57 -4.71
C VAL A 92 2.87 -2.65 -4.96
N VAL A 93 3.32 -3.80 -5.46
CA VAL A 93 2.49 -4.96 -5.75
C VAL A 93 2.91 -6.14 -4.88
N VAL A 94 1.98 -6.62 -4.07
CA VAL A 94 2.13 -7.82 -3.25
C VAL A 94 1.54 -9.02 -3.99
N ASP A 95 2.31 -10.11 -4.06
CA ASP A 95 2.01 -11.33 -4.82
C ASP A 95 1.68 -11.01 -6.29
N PRO A 96 2.70 -10.52 -7.04
CA PRO A 96 2.52 -10.01 -8.38
C PRO A 96 2.08 -11.08 -9.37
N THR A 97 1.18 -10.70 -10.27
CA THR A 97 0.90 -11.46 -11.50
C THR A 97 2.01 -11.24 -12.54
N PRO A 98 2.20 -12.13 -13.54
CA PRO A 98 3.14 -11.92 -14.65
C PRO A 98 2.99 -10.57 -15.37
N THR A 99 1.78 -10.00 -15.39
CA THR A 99 1.48 -8.67 -15.93
C THR A 99 2.32 -7.57 -15.28
N ALA A 100 2.64 -7.68 -13.98
CA ALA A 100 3.46 -6.68 -13.28
C ALA A 100 4.87 -6.59 -13.86
N GLU A 101 5.47 -7.73 -14.20
CA GLU A 101 6.79 -7.74 -14.81
C GLU A 101 6.75 -7.26 -16.26
N ALA A 102 5.67 -7.55 -16.99
CA ALA A 102 5.51 -7.13 -18.38
C ALA A 102 5.49 -5.59 -18.54
N VAL A 103 4.90 -4.86 -17.59
CA VAL A 103 4.76 -3.39 -17.65
C VAL A 103 5.86 -2.63 -16.89
N ARG A 104 6.79 -3.33 -16.24
CA ARG A 104 7.84 -2.72 -15.41
C ARG A 104 8.65 -1.69 -16.17
N ARG A 105 9.03 -2.02 -17.41
CA ARG A 105 9.85 -1.13 -18.25
C ARG A 105 9.07 0.12 -18.61
N ASP A 106 7.83 -0.03 -19.06
CA ASP A 106 6.98 1.09 -19.47
C ASP A 106 6.78 2.07 -18.31
N LEU A 107 6.51 1.57 -17.10
CA LEU A 107 6.41 2.41 -15.91
C LEU A 107 7.73 3.12 -15.57
N ALA A 108 8.87 2.44 -15.70
CA ALA A 108 10.17 3.04 -15.44
C ALA A 108 10.53 4.14 -16.46
N ASP A 109 10.17 3.96 -17.73
CA ASP A 109 10.37 4.96 -18.79
C ASP A 109 9.54 6.23 -18.52
N GLU A 110 8.40 6.10 -17.82
CA GLU A 110 7.58 7.22 -17.32
C GLU A 110 8.02 7.75 -15.93
N GLY A 111 9.08 7.20 -15.34
CA GLY A 111 9.58 7.63 -14.02
C GLY A 111 8.82 7.08 -12.82
N VAL A 112 7.97 6.07 -13.00
CA VAL A 112 7.20 5.41 -11.94
C VAL A 112 7.96 4.20 -11.38
N LEU A 113 8.28 4.21 -10.09
CA LEU A 113 8.95 3.08 -9.45
C LEU A 113 7.99 1.92 -9.18
N LEU A 114 8.14 0.80 -9.89
CA LEU A 114 7.42 -0.45 -9.58
C LEU A 114 8.26 -1.36 -8.65
N ARG A 115 7.72 -1.64 -7.45
CA ARG A 115 8.24 -2.67 -6.54
C ARG A 115 7.26 -3.83 -6.45
N THR A 116 7.78 -5.04 -6.59
CA THR A 116 7.02 -6.28 -6.45
C THR A 116 7.57 -7.06 -5.26
N PHE A 117 6.68 -7.70 -4.51
CA PHE A 117 7.02 -8.50 -3.34
C PHE A 117 6.17 -9.77 -3.34
N VAL A 118 6.79 -10.92 -3.16
CA VAL A 118 6.10 -12.21 -2.98
C VAL A 118 6.05 -12.47 -1.48
N SER A 119 4.85 -12.63 -0.94
CA SER A 119 4.67 -13.08 0.43
C SER A 119 5.02 -14.56 0.56
N ASP A 120 5.53 -14.98 1.72
CA ASP A 120 6.09 -16.32 1.89
C ASP A 120 5.04 -17.43 1.69
N GLU A 121 5.10 -18.10 0.53
CA GLU A 121 4.20 -19.18 0.11
C GLU A 121 4.29 -20.43 1.01
N THR A 122 5.36 -20.58 1.80
CA THR A 122 5.53 -21.78 2.65
C THR A 122 4.57 -21.83 3.84
N VAL A 123 3.90 -20.70 4.13
CA VAL A 123 3.01 -20.54 5.29
C VAL A 123 1.56 -20.25 4.88
N ARG A 124 1.27 -19.86 3.62
CA ARG A 124 -0.08 -19.41 3.20
C ARG A 124 -0.51 -19.86 1.80
N VAL A 125 -1.80 -20.16 1.67
CA VAL A 125 -2.50 -20.41 0.39
C VAL A 125 -2.94 -19.10 -0.28
N ASP A 126 -3.06 -18.03 0.51
CA ASP A 126 -3.53 -16.71 0.07
C ASP A 126 -2.45 -15.62 0.28
N PRO A 127 -2.47 -14.55 -0.53
CA PRO A 127 -1.59 -13.39 -0.37
C PRO A 127 -1.55 -12.83 1.05
N ALA A 128 -0.40 -12.27 1.44
CA ALA A 128 -0.33 -11.54 2.71
C ALA A 128 -1.28 -10.32 2.68
N PRO A 129 -2.10 -10.10 3.73
CA PRO A 129 -2.92 -8.90 3.85
C PRO A 129 -2.05 -7.64 3.77
N LEU A 130 -2.57 -6.58 3.16
CA LEU A 130 -1.86 -5.30 3.06
C LEU A 130 -1.62 -4.61 4.42
N GLY A 131 -2.22 -5.13 5.50
CA GLY A 131 -1.91 -4.76 6.88
C GLY A 131 -0.80 -5.59 7.54
N HIS A 132 -0.24 -6.60 6.88
CA HIS A 132 0.82 -7.43 7.45
C HIS A 132 2.09 -6.60 7.68
N PRO A 133 2.78 -6.72 8.83
CA PRO A 133 3.98 -5.92 9.13
C PRO A 133 5.04 -5.98 8.02
N ASP A 134 5.34 -7.16 7.49
CA ASP A 134 6.35 -7.26 6.41
C ASP A 134 5.93 -6.52 5.14
N VAL A 135 4.64 -6.55 4.79
CA VAL A 135 4.11 -5.81 3.64
C VAL A 135 4.21 -4.31 3.88
N VAL A 136 3.79 -3.83 5.05
CA VAL A 136 3.88 -2.42 5.43
C VAL A 136 5.33 -1.95 5.43
N GLY A 137 6.27 -2.77 5.91
CA GLY A 137 7.69 -2.46 5.87
C GLY A 137 8.23 -2.28 4.45
N ARG A 138 7.84 -3.15 3.50
CA ARG A 138 8.22 -2.99 2.09
C ARG A 138 7.64 -1.73 1.45
N ILE A 139 6.44 -1.34 1.86
CA ILE A 139 5.82 -0.09 1.40
C ILE A 139 6.63 1.10 1.94
N VAL A 140 6.93 1.14 3.24
CA VAL A 140 7.74 2.19 3.86
C VAL A 140 9.12 2.30 3.21
N GLU A 141 9.81 1.17 2.97
CA GLU A 141 11.09 1.14 2.24
C GLU A 141 10.97 1.77 0.85
N THR A 142 9.85 1.52 0.17
CA THR A 142 9.59 2.09 -1.17
C THR A 142 9.33 3.59 -1.09
N LEU A 143 8.51 4.04 -0.14
CA LEU A 143 8.23 5.46 0.07
C LEU A 143 9.52 6.24 0.33
N LEU A 144 10.36 5.79 1.26
CA LEU A 144 11.61 6.47 1.61
C LEU A 144 12.67 6.43 0.50
N ALA A 145 12.59 5.44 -0.41
CA ALA A 145 13.46 5.42 -1.58
C ALA A 145 13.09 6.48 -2.62
N VAL A 146 11.83 6.92 -2.64
CA VAL A 146 11.30 7.91 -3.58
C VAL A 146 11.24 9.30 -2.96
N GLU A 147 10.92 9.37 -1.67
CA GLU A 147 10.65 10.59 -0.90
C GLU A 147 11.56 10.62 0.36
N PRO A 148 12.90 10.66 0.19
CA PRO A 148 13.87 10.51 1.29
C PRO A 148 13.81 11.61 2.36
N GLU A 149 13.19 12.75 2.06
CA GLU A 149 12.99 13.86 2.99
C GLU A 149 11.99 13.55 4.11
N HIS A 150 11.14 12.52 3.94
CA HIS A 150 10.12 12.12 4.91
C HIS A 150 10.66 11.11 5.94
N GLY A 151 11.79 11.46 6.57
CA GLY A 151 12.49 10.59 7.52
C GLY A 151 11.65 10.19 8.74
N GLU A 152 10.66 11.00 9.12
CA GLU A 152 9.72 10.72 10.20
C GLU A 152 8.90 9.43 9.99
N ILE A 153 8.66 9.03 8.74
CA ILE A 153 8.01 7.76 8.40
C ILE A 153 8.88 6.58 8.87
N ALA A 154 10.21 6.71 8.78
CA ALA A 154 11.13 5.66 9.23
C ALA A 154 11.07 5.49 10.75
N ASP A 155 10.97 6.60 11.48
CA ASP A 155 10.85 6.60 12.95
C ASP A 155 9.54 5.97 13.42
N ASP A 156 8.41 6.32 12.79
CA ASP A 156 7.10 5.68 13.03
C ASP A 156 7.16 4.18 12.76
N TRP A 157 7.76 3.80 11.63
CA TRP A 157 7.85 2.40 11.24
C TRP A 157 8.69 1.60 12.24
N GLN A 158 9.80 2.15 12.71
CA GLN A 158 10.62 1.50 13.72
C GLN A 158 9.84 1.27 15.03
N ARG A 159 9.04 2.26 15.47
CA ARG A 159 8.13 2.11 16.63
C ARG A 159 7.10 0.99 16.42
N VAL A 160 6.48 0.91 15.23
CA VAL A 160 5.54 -0.16 14.90
C VAL A 160 6.22 -1.54 14.96
N ARG A 161 7.41 -1.67 14.38
CA ARG A 161 8.16 -2.94 14.36
C ARG A 161 8.47 -3.43 15.77
N GLU A 162 8.89 -2.53 16.66
CA GLU A 162 9.17 -2.84 18.06
C GLU A 162 7.92 -3.34 18.79
N GLN A 163 6.78 -2.64 18.62
CA GLN A 163 5.50 -3.04 19.21
C GLN A 163 5.02 -4.42 18.72
N VAL A 164 5.15 -4.68 17.42
CA VAL A 164 4.80 -5.98 16.81
C VAL A 164 5.70 -7.08 17.36
N ALA A 165 7.02 -6.84 17.41
CA ALA A 165 7.98 -7.80 17.94
C ALA A 165 7.70 -8.12 19.43
N ASP A 166 7.36 -7.12 20.24
CA ASP A 166 6.97 -7.30 21.64
C ASP A 166 5.68 -8.10 21.81
N ALA A 167 4.66 -7.84 20.99
CA ALA A 167 3.44 -8.62 20.99
C ALA A 167 3.71 -10.10 20.65
N MET A 168 4.54 -10.37 19.64
CA MET A 168 4.94 -11.72 19.24
C MET A 168 5.83 -12.44 20.26
N ARG A 169 6.64 -11.70 21.03
CA ARG A 169 7.41 -12.27 22.15
C ARG A 169 6.47 -12.68 23.28
N ARG A 170 5.53 -11.80 23.64
CA ARG A 170 4.52 -12.08 24.69
C ARG A 170 3.64 -13.28 24.34
N SER A 171 3.22 -13.44 23.09
CA SER A 171 2.42 -14.59 22.66
C SER A 171 3.19 -15.92 22.69
N ARG A 172 4.52 -15.89 22.50
CA ARG A 172 5.38 -17.08 22.56
C ARG A 172 5.81 -17.48 23.98
N GLY A 173 5.84 -16.53 24.91
CA GLY A 173 6.19 -16.78 26.33
C GLY A 173 5.01 -17.17 27.23
N ALA A 174 3.80 -17.25 26.69
CA ALA A 174 2.57 -17.56 27.43
C ALA A 174 2.16 -19.05 27.38
N VAL A 175 3.13 -19.96 27.16
CA VAL A 175 2.93 -21.42 27.09
C VAL A 175 3.52 -22.10 28.32
#